data_AF-A0A1V9HJT3-F1
#
_entry.id   AF-A0A1V9HJT3-F1
#
_cell.length_a   1.000
_cell.length_b   1.000
_cell.length_c   1.000
_cell.angle_alpha   90.00
_cell.angle_beta   90.00
_cell.angle_gamma   90.00
#
_symmetry.space_group_name_H-M   'P 1'
#
loop_
_entity.id
_entity.type
_entity.pdbx_description
1 polymer ?
#
loop_
_entity_poly.entity_id
_entity_poly.type
_entity_poly.pdbx_seq_one_letter_code
_entity_poly.pdbx_strand_id
1 'polypeptide(L)'
;MQQDGLGDPHRFAAQADALVQQWIRPWHDDSVLQDRARSALWAGTPSPPPQGQITLQQLAAAARHDAVVWQALARRTGMLDPPDAIFARADVLARVRALGVQPMPPSQPGRDALLQLIDRHRSANCVHPPA
;
A
#
# COMPACT_ATOMS: atom_id res chain seq x y z
N MET A 1 -8.67 14.39 -35.53
CA MET A 1 -8.80 14.71 -34.09
C MET A 1 -10.22 15.21 -33.89
N GLN A 2 -11.10 14.38 -33.32
CA GLN A 2 -12.52 14.70 -33.16
C GLN A 2 -12.64 15.63 -31.94
N GLN A 3 -13.19 16.83 -32.11
CA GLN A 3 -13.39 17.78 -31.00
C GLN A 3 -14.58 17.30 -30.17
N ASP A 4 -14.34 16.36 -29.27
CA ASP A 4 -15.37 15.85 -28.37
C ASP A 4 -15.88 16.99 -27.46
N GLY A 5 -17.08 17.49 -27.74
CA GLY A 5 -17.87 18.30 -26.80
C GLY A 5 -17.42 19.75 -26.54
N LEU A 6 -16.28 20.22 -27.09
CA LEU A 6 -15.78 21.60 -26.83
C LEU A 6 -16.70 22.72 -27.36
N GLY A 7 -17.68 22.40 -28.21
CA GLY A 7 -18.72 23.33 -28.67
C GLY A 7 -19.98 23.38 -27.81
N ASP A 8 -20.11 22.49 -26.83
CA ASP A 8 -21.25 22.39 -25.91
C ASP A 8 -20.75 22.17 -24.46
N PRO A 9 -20.57 23.26 -23.70
CA PRO A 9 -20.06 23.20 -22.33
C PRO A 9 -20.90 22.34 -21.39
N HIS A 10 -22.22 22.27 -21.59
CA HIS A 10 -23.11 21.50 -20.73
C HIS A 10 -22.93 20.00 -20.97
N ARG A 11 -22.84 19.58 -22.23
CA ARG A 11 -22.55 18.19 -22.57
C ARG A 11 -21.17 17.76 -22.08
N PHE A 12 -20.16 18.62 -22.23
CA PHE A 12 -18.83 18.36 -21.69
C PHE A 12 -18.87 18.16 -20.17
N ALA A 13 -19.55 19.05 -19.44
CA ALA A 13 -19.68 18.95 -17.99
C ALA A 13 -20.38 17.65 -17.55
N ALA A 14 -21.46 17.25 -18.23
CA ALA A 14 -22.17 16.00 -17.91
C ALA A 14 -21.31 14.76 -18.17
N GLN A 15 -20.50 14.76 -19.23
CA GLN A 15 -19.56 13.66 -19.53
C GLN A 15 -18.43 13.60 -18.51
N ALA A 16 -17.89 14.75 -18.11
CA ALA A 16 -16.87 14.82 -17.06
C ALA A 16 -17.41 14.32 -15.71
N ASP A 17 -18.62 14.72 -15.31
CA ASP A 17 -19.24 14.24 -14.07
C ASP A 17 -19.45 12.72 -14.12
N ALA A 18 -19.93 12.16 -15.24
CA ALA A 18 -20.07 10.71 -15.39
C ALA A 18 -18.73 9.98 -15.19
N LEU A 19 -17.62 10.52 -15.71
CA LEU A 19 -16.28 9.95 -15.49
C LEU A 19 -15.84 10.07 -14.02
N VAL A 20 -16.13 11.18 -13.35
CA VAL A 20 -15.85 11.36 -11.93
C VAL A 20 -16.63 10.35 -11.09
N GLN A 21 -17.92 10.16 -11.36
CA GLN A 21 -18.74 9.17 -10.66
C GLN A 21 -18.22 7.74 -10.89
N GLN A 22 -17.74 7.43 -12.09
CA GLN A 22 -17.21 6.11 -12.41
C GLN A 22 -15.84 5.84 -11.76
N TRP A 23 -14.89 6.77 -11.89
CA TRP A 23 -13.49 6.51 -11.58
C TRP A 23 -13.04 7.07 -10.24
N ILE A 24 -13.62 8.19 -9.78
CA ILE A 24 -13.15 8.89 -8.57
C ILE A 24 -14.03 8.58 -7.37
N ARG A 25 -15.34 8.44 -7.56
CA ARG A 25 -16.28 8.21 -6.45
C ARG A 25 -15.92 6.99 -5.58
N PRO A 26 -15.52 5.82 -6.12
CA PRO A 26 -15.12 4.68 -5.28
C PRO A 26 -13.93 5.00 -4.37
N TRP A 27 -12.96 5.78 -4.88
CA TRP A 27 -11.77 6.20 -4.12
C TRP A 27 -12.08 7.24 -3.06
N HIS A 28 -12.99 8.16 -3.35
CA HIS A 28 -13.50 9.12 -2.37
C HIS A 28 -14.15 8.37 -1.20
N ASP A 29 -15.05 7.43 -1.50
CA ASP A 29 -15.80 6.71 -0.47
C ASP A 29 -14.87 5.82 0.39
N ASP A 30 -13.91 5.13 -0.23
CA ASP A 30 -12.83 4.41 0.49
C ASP A 30 -11.98 5.34 1.38
N SER A 31 -11.61 6.52 0.88
CA SER A 31 -10.83 7.50 1.65
C SER A 31 -11.59 8.00 2.87
N VAL A 32 -12.90 8.24 2.74
CA VAL A 32 -13.78 8.62 3.85
C VAL A 32 -13.82 7.51 4.92
N LEU A 33 -13.90 6.24 4.53
CA LEU A 33 -13.89 5.11 5.46
C LEU A 33 -12.55 5.01 6.21
N GLN A 34 -11.44 5.16 5.51
CA GLN A 34 -10.11 5.14 6.13
C GLN A 34 -9.87 6.31 7.07
N ASP A 35 -10.33 7.51 6.71
CA ASP A 35 -10.19 8.70 7.55
C ASP A 35 -11.03 8.58 8.83
N ARG A 36 -12.24 8.03 8.74
CA ARG A 36 -13.06 7.69 9.92
C ARG A 36 -12.36 6.69 10.83
N ALA A 37 -11.79 5.62 10.27
CA ALA A 37 -11.06 4.62 11.04
C ALA A 37 -9.82 5.21 11.74
N ARG A 38 -9.06 6.06 11.03
CA ARG A 38 -7.89 6.76 11.57
C ARG A 38 -8.28 7.77 12.66
N SER A 39 -9.35 8.54 12.45
CA SER A 39 -9.86 9.49 13.43
C SER A 39 -10.33 8.78 14.71
N ALA A 40 -11.03 7.66 14.59
CA ALA A 40 -11.44 6.84 15.74
C ALA A 40 -10.24 6.28 16.51
N LEU A 41 -9.19 5.83 15.82
CA LEU A 41 -7.94 5.40 16.44
C LEU A 41 -7.30 6.53 17.26
N TRP A 42 -7.22 7.74 16.70
CA TRP A 42 -6.66 8.91 17.40
C TRP A 42 -7.51 9.38 18.57
N ALA A 43 -8.82 9.21 18.50
CA ALA A 43 -9.75 9.48 19.60
C ALA A 43 -9.72 8.39 20.71
N GLY A 44 -8.94 7.32 20.55
CA GLY A 44 -8.89 6.21 21.50
C GLY A 44 -10.12 5.30 21.45
N THR A 45 -10.94 5.39 20.39
CA THR A 45 -12.16 4.60 20.19
C THR A 45 -12.10 3.74 18.91
N PRO A 46 -11.04 2.94 18.71
CA PRO A 46 -10.91 2.17 17.47
C PRO A 46 -12.07 1.19 17.29
N SER A 47 -12.70 1.22 16.12
CA SER A 47 -13.69 0.21 15.74
C SER A 47 -12.95 -1.07 15.30
N PRO A 48 -13.24 -2.23 15.92
CA PRO A 48 -12.60 -3.47 15.50
C PRO A 48 -13.06 -3.82 14.07
N PRO A 49 -12.13 -4.25 13.19
CA PRO A 49 -12.53 -4.76 11.89
C PRO A 49 -13.44 -5.99 12.06
N PRO A 50 -14.34 -6.27 11.09
CA PRO A 50 -15.12 -7.49 11.11
C PRO A 50 -14.19 -8.71 11.26
N GLN A 51 -14.54 -9.62 12.17
CA GLN A 51 -13.68 -10.75 12.53
C GLN A 51 -13.27 -11.54 11.29
N GLY A 52 -11.96 -11.79 11.14
CA GLY A 52 -11.39 -12.58 10.04
C GLY A 52 -11.14 -11.82 8.73
N GLN A 53 -11.51 -10.53 8.63
CA GLN A 53 -11.17 -9.70 7.48
C GLN A 53 -9.77 -9.09 7.60
N ILE A 54 -9.00 -9.17 6.52
CA ILE A 54 -7.69 -8.54 6.43
C ILE A 54 -7.88 -7.04 6.22
N THR A 55 -7.26 -6.22 7.07
CA THR A 55 -7.32 -4.77 6.97
C THR A 55 -6.24 -4.20 6.06
N LEU A 56 -6.42 -2.95 5.63
CA LEU A 56 -5.39 -2.24 4.88
C LEU A 56 -4.12 -2.01 5.70
N GLN A 57 -4.23 -1.84 7.03
CA GLN A 57 -3.07 -1.74 7.91
C GLN A 57 -2.27 -3.05 7.96
N GLN A 58 -2.95 -4.21 7.95
CA GLN A 58 -2.30 -5.51 7.88
C GLN A 58 -1.62 -5.74 6.53
N LEU A 59 -2.27 -5.35 5.42
CA LEU A 59 -1.65 -5.34 4.09
C LEU A 59 -0.40 -4.47 4.05
N ALA A 60 -0.46 -3.24 4.60
CA ALA A 60 0.69 -2.33 4.67
C ALA A 60 1.82 -2.88 5.53
N ALA A 61 1.50 -3.51 6.66
CA ALA A 61 2.50 -4.14 7.51
C ALA A 61 3.21 -5.31 6.80
N ALA A 62 2.45 -6.16 6.10
CA ALA A 62 2.94 -7.30 5.34
C ALA A 62 3.74 -6.90 4.08
N ALA A 63 3.33 -5.83 3.39
CA ALA A 63 4.02 -5.29 2.21
C ALA A 63 5.48 -4.91 2.48
N ARG A 64 5.86 -4.64 3.73
CA ARG A 64 7.27 -4.39 4.10
C ARG A 64 8.15 -5.63 3.97
N HIS A 65 7.56 -6.82 3.90
CA HIS A 65 8.26 -8.10 3.98
C HIS A 65 7.95 -9.06 2.83
N ASP A 66 6.91 -8.80 2.02
CA ASP A 66 6.55 -9.63 0.86
C ASP A 66 6.35 -8.77 -0.40
N ALA A 67 7.10 -9.09 -1.45
CA ALA A 67 7.11 -8.33 -2.69
C ALA A 67 5.79 -8.41 -3.47
N VAL A 68 5.05 -9.52 -3.39
CA VAL A 68 3.75 -9.69 -4.04
C VAL A 68 2.71 -8.81 -3.34
N VAL A 69 2.73 -8.80 -2.00
CA VAL A 69 1.88 -7.91 -1.20
C VAL A 69 2.23 -6.45 -1.45
N TRP A 70 3.52 -6.12 -1.53
CA TRP A 70 3.99 -4.77 -1.88
C TRP A 70 3.48 -4.33 -3.25
N GLN A 71 3.62 -5.16 -4.29
CA GLN A 71 3.17 -4.82 -5.63
C GLN A 71 1.65 -4.61 -5.68
N ALA A 72 0.88 -5.47 -5.00
CA ALA A 72 -0.57 -5.33 -4.91
C ALA A 72 -0.96 -4.01 -4.23
N LEU A 73 -0.28 -3.67 -3.13
CA LEU A 73 -0.50 -2.40 -2.43
C LEU A 73 -0.10 -1.20 -3.29
N ALA A 74 1.01 -1.27 -4.01
CA ALA A 74 1.46 -0.19 -4.90
C ALA A 74 0.48 0.07 -6.04
N ARG A 75 -0.09 -0.98 -6.65
CA ARG A 75 -1.13 -0.84 -7.68
C ARG A 75 -2.39 -0.16 -7.14
N ARG A 76 -2.82 -0.55 -5.94
CA ARG A 76 -3.93 0.10 -5.24
C ARG A 76 -3.61 1.58 -5.00
N THR A 77 -2.50 1.90 -4.34
CA THR A 77 -2.15 3.30 -4.02
C THR A 77 -1.96 4.15 -5.28
N GLY A 78 -1.53 3.55 -6.40
CA GLY A 78 -1.44 4.20 -7.70
C GLY A 78 -2.76 4.32 -8.47
N MET A 79 -3.89 3.97 -7.86
CA MET A 79 -5.23 3.99 -8.47
C MET A 79 -5.33 3.18 -9.77
N LEU A 80 -4.52 2.11 -9.90
CA LEU A 80 -4.46 1.30 -11.12
C LEU A 80 -5.54 0.22 -11.20
N ASP A 81 -6.12 -0.15 -10.05
CA ASP A 81 -7.24 -1.08 -9.90
C ASP A 81 -8.26 -0.45 -8.91
N PRO A 82 -9.55 -0.85 -8.89
CA PRO A 82 -10.50 -0.38 -7.87
C PRO A 82 -9.99 -0.56 -6.43
N PRO A 83 -10.39 0.31 -5.47
CA PRO A 83 -9.83 0.33 -4.11
C PRO A 83 -10.00 -1.00 -3.35
N ASP A 84 -11.06 -1.74 -3.68
CA ASP A 84 -11.50 -3.01 -3.13
C ASP A 84 -10.92 -4.25 -3.84
N ALA A 85 -10.36 -4.09 -5.05
CA ALA A 85 -9.83 -5.20 -5.85
C ALA A 85 -8.69 -5.97 -5.15
N ILE A 86 -7.90 -5.29 -4.31
CA ILE A 86 -6.84 -5.94 -3.52
C ILE A 86 -7.37 -7.03 -2.59
N PHE A 87 -8.61 -6.87 -2.08
CA PHE A 87 -9.22 -7.82 -1.15
C PHE A 87 -9.83 -9.04 -1.84
N ALA A 88 -9.95 -9.02 -3.17
CA ALA A 88 -10.34 -10.19 -3.96
C ALA A 88 -9.15 -11.10 -4.32
N ARG A 89 -7.91 -10.66 -4.06
CA ARG A 89 -6.68 -11.37 -4.43
C ARG A 89 -6.32 -12.45 -3.42
N ALA A 90 -6.78 -13.68 -3.65
CA ALA A 90 -6.56 -14.82 -2.75
C ALA A 90 -5.07 -15.09 -2.45
N ASP A 91 -4.19 -14.91 -3.45
CA ASP A 91 -2.74 -15.03 -3.31
C ASP A 91 -2.16 -14.00 -2.32
N VAL A 92 -2.60 -12.76 -2.41
CA VAL A 92 -2.20 -11.67 -1.50
C VAL A 92 -2.72 -11.93 -0.10
N LEU A 93 -3.99 -12.29 0.05
CA LEU A 93 -4.59 -12.54 1.37
C LEU A 93 -3.93 -13.72 2.09
N ALA A 94 -3.58 -14.79 1.37
CA ALA A 94 -2.88 -15.94 1.94
C ALA A 94 -1.50 -15.55 2.49
N ARG A 95 -0.74 -14.72 1.76
CA ARG A 95 0.58 -14.23 2.17
C ARG A 95 0.51 -13.35 3.42
N VAL A 96 -0.48 -12.45 3.49
CA VAL A 96 -0.70 -11.60 4.67
C VAL A 96 -1.02 -12.45 5.91
N ARG A 97 -1.88 -13.47 5.77
CA ARG A 97 -2.18 -14.39 6.87
C ARG A 97 -0.95 -15.16 7.34
N ALA A 98 -0.12 -15.64 6.42
CA ALA A 98 1.12 -16.36 6.75
C ALA A 98 2.10 -15.49 7.54
N LEU A 99 2.22 -14.20 7.20
CA LEU A 99 3.06 -13.24 7.93
C LEU A 99 2.52 -12.90 9.32
N GLY A 100 1.20 -12.85 9.50
CA GLY A 100 0.58 -12.61 10.81
C GLY A 100 0.84 -13.71 11.84
N VAL A 101 1.26 -14.90 11.40
CA VAL A 101 1.62 -16.05 12.26
C VAL A 101 3.11 -16.03 12.64
N GLN A 102 3.95 -15.29 11.91
CA GLN A 102 5.39 -15.24 12.13
C GLN A 102 5.77 -14.01 12.98
N PRO A 103 6.78 -14.12 13.86
CA PRO A 103 7.35 -12.94 14.51
C PRO A 103 7.78 -11.94 13.44
N MET A 104 7.34 -10.69 13.56
CA MET A 104 7.69 -9.65 12.61
C MET A 104 9.23 -9.56 12.53
N PRO A 105 9.84 -9.64 11.34
CA PRO A 105 11.29 -9.60 11.22
C PRO A 105 11.81 -8.33 11.91
N PRO A 106 12.97 -8.40 12.61
CA PRO A 106 13.52 -7.21 13.25
C PRO A 106 13.70 -6.10 12.23
N SER A 107 13.49 -4.85 12.67
CA SER A 107 13.71 -3.66 11.87
C SER A 107 15.04 -3.76 11.14
N GLN A 108 15.05 -3.50 9.83
CA GLN A 108 16.30 -3.48 9.07
C GLN A 108 17.27 -2.46 9.67
N PRO A 109 18.59 -2.70 9.58
CA PRO A 109 19.58 -1.77 10.10
C PRO A 109 19.34 -0.39 9.48
N GLY A 110 19.27 0.63 10.34
CA GLY A 110 19.26 2.02 9.89
C GLY A 110 20.49 2.33 9.04
N ARG A 111 20.45 3.41 8.27
CA ARG A 111 21.51 3.80 7.33
C ARG A 111 22.92 3.69 7.95
N ASP A 112 23.11 4.20 9.15
CA ASP A 112 24.43 4.19 9.80
C ASP A 112 24.87 2.78 10.20
N ALA A 113 23.96 1.95 10.69
CA ALA A 113 24.22 0.54 10.97
C ALA A 113 24.55 -0.25 9.69
N LEU A 114 23.90 0.08 8.57
CA LEU A 114 24.19 -0.50 7.27
C LEU A 114 25.58 -0.08 6.76
N LEU A 115 25.93 1.21 6.88
CA LEU A 115 27.26 1.71 6.51
C LEU A 115 28.36 1.04 7.34
N GLN A 116 28.15 0.88 8.65
CA GLN A 116 29.09 0.17 9.52
C GLN A 116 29.24 -1.33 9.16
N LEU A 117 28.16 -1.97 8.69
CA LEU A 117 28.18 -3.35 8.22
C LEU A 117 29.00 -3.47 6.92
N ILE A 118 28.78 -2.57 5.97
CA ILE A 118 29.53 -2.52 4.70
C ILE A 118 31.02 -2.29 4.98
N ASP A 119 31.34 -1.36 5.89
CA ASP A 119 32.72 -1.02 6.22
C ASP A 119 33.45 -2.19 6.92
N ARG A 120 32.78 -2.86 7.86
CA ARG A 120 33.27 -4.10 8.47
C ARG A 120 33.52 -5.21 7.45
N HIS A 121 32.61 -5.39 6.49
CA HIS A 121 32.75 -6.44 5.48
C HIS A 121 33.89 -6.16 4.48
N ARG A 122 34.10 -4.88 4.12
CA ARG A 122 35.24 -4.45 3.29
C ARG A 122 36.57 -4.69 4.00
N SER A 123 36.63 -4.33 5.28
CA SER A 123 37.83 -4.50 6.09
C SER A 123 38.21 -5.97 6.29
N ALA A 124 37.21 -6.84 6.49
CA ALA A 124 37.42 -8.29 6.62
C ALA A 124 37.93 -8.95 5.32
N ASN A 125 37.54 -8.46 4.15
CA ASN A 125 37.96 -9.00 2.85
C ASN A 125 39.32 -8.47 2.36
N CYS A 126 39.88 -7.44 3.01
CA CYS A 126 41.18 -6.86 2.64
C CYS A 126 42.35 -7.34 3.51
N VAL A 127 42.15 -8.27 4.45
CA VAL A 127 43.25 -8.88 5.21
C VAL A 127 43.91 -9.97 4.36
N HIS A 128 44.70 -9.55 3.37
CA HIS A 128 45.75 -10.40 2.82
C HIS A 128 46.91 -10.36 3.83
N PRO A 129 47.41 -11.49 4.37
CA PRO A 129 48.55 -11.46 5.26
C PRO A 129 49.75 -10.87 4.51
N PRO A 130 50.55 -9.98 5.13
CA PRO A 130 51.81 -9.56 4.55
C PRO A 130 52.73 -10.77 4.46
N ALA A 131 53.31 -10.99 3.27
CA ALA A 131 54.36 -11.96 3.02
C ALA A 131 55.68 -11.53 3.67
#